data_AF-A0A958VHQ3-F1
#
_entry.id   AF-A0A958VHQ3-F1
#
_cell.length_a   1.000
_cell.length_b   1.000
_cell.length_c   1.000
_cell.angle_alpha   90.00
_cell.angle_beta   90.00
_cell.angle_gamma   90.00
#
_symmetry.space_group_name_H-M   'P 1'
#
loop_
_entity.id
_entity.type
_entity.pdbx_description
1 polymer ?
#
loop_
_entity_poly.entity_id
_entity_poly.type
_entity_poly.pdbx_seq_one_letter_code
_entity_poly.pdbx_strand_id
1 'polypeptide(L)'
;MPSLIVVAGCNGSGNSTYSKAISPDNITPFDYDQVFLNIYHNLLEIDIKDEMAHAKSRAELLFQVEQSIKNRIDFCYETNFNSTPMYWPDRFKMAGYDLTLIYF
;
A
#
# COMPACT_ATOMS: atom_id res chain seq x y z
N MET A 1 9.28 3.06 18.07
CA MET A 1 8.47 1.87 17.72
C MET A 1 7.98 2.12 16.31
N PRO A 2 8.14 1.18 15.36
CA PRO A 2 7.75 1.46 13.99
C PRO A 2 6.22 1.46 13.86
N SER A 3 5.73 2.23 12.91
CA SER A 3 4.30 2.51 12.73
C SER A 3 3.81 2.04 11.36
N LEU A 4 2.61 1.50 11.34
CA LEU A 4 1.82 1.31 10.12
C LEU A 4 0.76 2.42 10.05
N ILE A 5 0.74 3.14 8.95
CA ILE A 5 -0.32 4.11 8.62
C ILE A 5 -1.16 3.55 7.48
N VAL A 6 -2.41 3.25 7.75
CA VAL A 6 -3.39 2.86 6.74
C VAL A 6 -4.19 4.09 6.36
N VAL A 7 -4.13 4.48 5.09
CA VAL A 7 -4.98 5.54 4.55
C VAL A 7 -6.11 4.88 3.80
N ALA A 8 -7.35 5.14 4.23
CA ALA A 8 -8.52 4.51 3.66
C ALA A 8 -9.61 5.50 3.27
N GLY A 9 -10.39 5.15 2.24
CA GLY A 9 -11.52 5.95 1.79
C GLY A 9 -12.02 5.49 0.44
N CYS A 10 -13.20 5.93 0.04
CA CYS A 10 -13.76 5.61 -1.27
C CYS A 10 -12.99 6.27 -2.41
N ASN A 11 -13.07 5.73 -3.62
CA ASN A 11 -12.49 6.37 -4.81
C ASN A 11 -13.05 7.80 -4.94
N GLY A 12 -12.15 8.79 -5.00
CA GLY A 12 -12.53 10.21 -5.07
C GLY A 12 -12.69 10.93 -3.73
N SER A 13 -12.47 10.27 -2.58
CA SER A 13 -12.49 10.92 -1.23
C SER A 13 -11.30 11.86 -0.97
N GLY A 14 -10.29 11.83 -1.85
CA GLY A 14 -9.07 12.63 -1.69
C GLY A 14 -7.92 11.91 -0.97
N ASN A 15 -8.01 10.59 -0.75
CA ASN A 15 -6.98 9.78 -0.09
C ASN A 15 -5.56 10.15 -0.52
N SER A 16 -5.26 10.13 -1.82
CA SER A 16 -3.90 10.39 -2.35
C SER A 16 -3.43 11.84 -2.22
N THR A 17 -4.37 12.77 -2.00
CA THR A 17 -4.05 14.19 -1.72
C THR A 17 -3.70 14.36 -0.25
N TYR A 18 -4.49 13.77 0.64
CA TYR A 18 -4.28 13.89 2.07
C TYR A 18 -3.15 12.99 2.57
N SER A 19 -2.97 11.80 1.99
CA SER A 19 -1.90 10.85 2.36
C SER A 19 -0.52 11.48 2.29
N LYS A 20 -0.25 12.31 1.28
CA LYS A 20 1.00 13.07 1.13
C LYS A 20 1.16 14.21 2.14
N ALA A 21 0.06 14.75 2.66
CA ALA A 21 0.08 15.86 3.61
C ALA A 21 0.15 15.37 5.08
N ILE A 22 -0.33 14.16 5.35
CA ILE A 22 -0.44 13.59 6.70
C ILE A 22 0.62 12.53 7.00
N SER A 23 1.18 11.88 5.98
CA SER A 23 2.32 11.01 6.19
C SER A 23 3.53 11.84 6.59
N PRO A 24 4.31 11.41 7.58
CA PRO A 24 5.59 12.03 7.92
C PRO A 24 6.45 12.25 6.67
N ASP A 25 7.25 13.33 6.63
CA ASP A 25 8.04 13.77 5.45
C ASP A 25 8.94 12.68 4.82
N ASN A 26 9.19 11.60 5.54
CA ASN A 26 10.03 10.46 5.16
C ASN A 26 9.25 9.20 4.74
N ILE A 27 7.91 9.22 4.69
CA ILE A 27 7.08 8.04 4.36
C ILE A 27 6.20 8.36 3.16
N THR A 28 6.52 7.76 2.01
CA THR A 28 5.62 7.78 0.85
C THR A 28 4.61 6.63 0.96
N PRO A 29 3.29 6.91 0.94
CA PRO A 29 2.26 5.87 0.91
C PRO A 29 2.42 4.95 -0.31
N PHE A 30 2.27 3.65 -0.09
CA PHE A 30 2.12 2.68 -1.15
C PHE A 30 0.70 2.77 -1.73
N ASP A 31 0.58 3.36 -2.91
CA ASP A 31 -0.64 3.38 -3.71
C ASP A 31 -0.61 2.21 -4.71
N TYR A 32 -1.44 1.20 -4.45
CA TYR A 32 -1.49 -0.01 -5.28
C TYR A 32 -1.94 0.30 -6.71
N ASP A 33 -2.90 1.21 -6.89
CA ASP A 33 -3.43 1.54 -8.22
C ASP A 33 -2.36 2.29 -9.03
N GLN A 34 -1.63 3.21 -8.39
CA GLN A 34 -0.51 3.89 -9.03
C GLN A 34 0.62 2.93 -9.42
N VAL A 35 0.99 2.01 -8.52
CA VAL A 35 2.01 0.98 -8.80
C VAL A 35 1.57 0.07 -9.95
N PHE A 36 0.31 -0.36 -9.94
CA PHE A 36 -0.28 -1.17 -10.99
C PHE A 36 -0.25 -0.47 -12.35
N LEU A 37 -0.72 0.79 -12.43
CA LEU A 37 -0.73 1.55 -13.67
C LEU A 37 0.68 1.76 -14.22
N ASN A 38 1.64 2.06 -13.34
CA ASN A 38 3.04 2.20 -13.75
C ASN A 38 3.59 0.88 -14.32
N ILE A 39 3.35 -0.25 -13.67
CA ILE A 39 3.78 -1.55 -14.17
C ILE A 39 3.08 -1.86 -15.50
N TYR A 40 1.76 -1.69 -15.56
CA TYR A 40 0.93 -1.99 -16.73
C TYR A 40 1.43 -1.23 -17.96
N HIS A 41 1.68 0.08 -17.87
CA HIS A 41 2.16 0.87 -19.00
C HIS A 41 3.57 0.49 -19.48
N ASN A 42 4.38 -0.16 -18.64
CA ASN A 42 5.73 -0.61 -18.99
C ASN A 42 5.79 -2.07 -19.48
N LEU A 43 4.66 -2.78 -19.50
CA LEU A 43 4.57 -4.15 -20.02
C LEU A 43 4.27 -4.16 -21.52
N LEU A 44 4.72 -5.23 -22.19
CA LEU A 44 4.39 -5.49 -23.59
C LEU A 44 2.87 -5.69 -23.76
N GLU A 45 2.34 -5.27 -24.91
CA GLU A 45 0.95 -5.52 -25.30
C GLU A 45 0.76 -6.97 -25.71
N ILE A 46 0.35 -7.80 -24.75
CA ILE A 46 0.02 -9.22 -24.90
C ILE A 46 -1.24 -9.55 -24.09
N ASP A 47 -1.92 -10.64 -24.43
CA ASP A 47 -3.22 -11.00 -23.84
C ASP A 47 -3.21 -11.13 -22.30
N ILE A 48 -2.05 -11.48 -21.72
CA ILE A 48 -1.88 -11.66 -20.26
C ILE A 48 -1.35 -10.42 -19.53
N LYS A 49 -1.29 -9.25 -20.19
CA LYS A 49 -0.69 -8.03 -19.65
C LYS A 49 -1.29 -7.59 -18.32
N ASP A 50 -2.62 -7.66 -18.20
CA ASP A 50 -3.34 -7.26 -16.99
C ASP A 50 -3.02 -8.18 -15.79
N GLU A 51 -3.09 -9.50 -16.02
CA GLU A 51 -2.73 -10.51 -15.01
C GLU A 51 -1.27 -10.36 -14.55
N MET A 52 -0.36 -10.11 -15.50
CA MET A 52 1.05 -9.86 -15.21
C MET A 52 1.25 -8.58 -14.38
N ALA A 53 0.53 -7.51 -14.70
CA ALA A 53 0.60 -6.25 -13.96
C ALA A 53 0.11 -6.44 -12.52
N HIS A 54 -1.00 -7.14 -12.32
CA HIS A 54 -1.50 -7.47 -10.99
C HIS A 54 -0.54 -8.38 -10.21
N ALA A 55 -0.01 -9.43 -10.83
CA ALA A 55 0.95 -10.32 -10.19
C ALA A 55 2.21 -9.57 -9.71
N LYS A 56 2.75 -8.68 -10.56
CA LYS A 56 3.90 -7.85 -10.23
C LYS A 56 3.60 -6.82 -9.14
N SER A 57 2.43 -6.17 -9.18
CA SER A 57 2.02 -5.20 -8.16
C SER A 57 1.85 -5.83 -6.79
N ARG A 58 1.25 -7.04 -6.75
CA ARG A 58 1.14 -7.84 -5.50
C ARG A 58 2.51 -8.26 -4.97
N ALA A 59 3.42 -8.68 -5.85
CA ALA A 59 4.77 -9.04 -5.46
C ALA A 59 5.54 -7.84 -4.88
N GLU A 60 5.38 -6.66 -5.47
CA GLU A 60 6.00 -5.42 -4.95
C GLU A 60 5.42 -5.05 -3.57
N LEU A 61 4.09 -5.08 -3.40
CA LEU A 61 3.48 -4.83 -2.10
C LEU A 61 3.98 -5.82 -1.03
N LEU A 62 4.03 -7.12 -1.36
CA LEU A 62 4.54 -8.14 -0.45
C LEU A 62 6.01 -7.87 -0.08
N PHE A 63 6.85 -7.55 -1.07
CA PHE A 63 8.25 -7.22 -0.86
C PHE A 63 8.41 -6.02 0.10
N GLN A 64 7.71 -4.92 -0.15
CA GLN A 64 7.78 -3.72 0.68
C GLN A 64 7.30 -3.98 2.11
N VAL A 65 6.20 -4.72 2.29
CA VAL A 65 5.70 -5.13 3.62
C VAL A 65 6.74 -5.99 4.35
N GLU A 66 7.33 -6.97 3.68
CA GLU A 66 8.34 -7.84 4.27
C GLU A 66 9.62 -7.08 4.64
N GLN A 67 10.08 -6.17 3.77
CA GLN A 67 11.21 -5.29 4.07
C GLN A 67 10.90 -4.38 5.25
N SER A 68 9.69 -3.83 5.33
CA SER A 68 9.29 -3.00 6.46
C SER A 68 9.37 -3.78 7.76
N ILE A 69 8.65 -4.92 7.84
CA ILE A 69 8.61 -5.76 9.03
C ILE A 69 10.02 -6.21 9.44
N LYS A 70 10.81 -6.71 8.49
CA LYS A 70 12.18 -7.22 8.74
C LYS A 70 13.11 -6.13 9.26
N ASN A 71 13.06 -4.93 8.68
CA ASN A 71 13.98 -3.85 8.99
C ASN A 71 13.45 -2.89 10.07
N ARG A 72 12.24 -3.13 10.59
CA ARG A 72 11.58 -2.30 11.61
C ARG A 72 11.45 -0.83 11.18
N ILE A 73 11.10 -0.60 9.92
CA ILE A 73 10.86 0.73 9.35
C ILE A 73 9.37 0.99 9.20
N ASP A 74 8.97 2.25 9.32
CA ASP A 74 7.58 2.66 9.17
C ASP A 74 7.05 2.32 7.77
N PHE A 75 5.76 2.04 7.68
CA PHE A 75 5.10 1.72 6.41
C PHE A 75 3.75 2.44 6.30
N CYS A 76 3.41 2.85 5.09
CA CYS A 76 2.11 3.46 4.80
C CYS A 76 1.56 2.89 3.50
N TYR A 77 0.26 2.62 3.45
CA TYR A 77 -0.40 2.22 2.20
C TYR A 77 -1.82 2.77 2.11
N GLU A 78 -2.30 2.93 0.87
CA GLU A 78 -3.66 3.35 0.54
C GLU A 78 -4.57 2.15 0.27
N THR A 79 -5.83 2.24 0.69
CA THR A 79 -6.83 1.20 0.41
C THR A 79 -8.23 1.79 0.31
N ASN A 80 -9.09 1.15 -0.47
CA ASN A 80 -10.53 1.40 -0.48
C ASN A 80 -11.32 0.35 0.33
N PHE A 81 -10.62 -0.49 1.12
CA PHE A 81 -11.21 -1.57 1.92
C PHE A 81 -12.04 -2.62 1.13
N ASN A 82 -11.77 -2.80 -0.16
CA ASN A 82 -12.63 -3.62 -1.04
C ASN A 82 -12.66 -5.14 -0.78
N SER A 83 -11.61 -5.75 -0.20
CA SER A 83 -11.49 -7.22 -0.21
C SER A 83 -10.90 -7.81 1.09
N THR A 84 -9.70 -7.40 1.50
CA THR A 84 -9.02 -7.96 2.70
C THR A 84 -8.50 -6.86 3.62
N PRO A 85 -9.38 -6.01 4.17
CA PRO A 85 -9.01 -4.78 4.88
C PRO A 85 -8.09 -5.01 6.09
N MET A 86 -8.17 -6.19 6.72
CA MET A 86 -7.43 -6.53 7.95
C MET A 86 -6.15 -7.33 7.73
N TYR A 87 -5.90 -7.86 6.53
CA TYR A 87 -4.80 -8.81 6.32
C TYR A 87 -3.43 -8.22 6.66
N TRP A 88 -3.10 -7.03 6.16
CA TRP A 88 -1.82 -6.39 6.49
C TRP A 88 -1.80 -5.82 7.92
N PRO A 89 -2.82 -5.08 8.40
CA PRO A 89 -2.85 -4.56 9.77
C PRO A 89 -2.58 -5.64 10.82
N ASP A 90 -3.17 -6.83 10.67
CA ASP A 90 -2.96 -7.94 11.61
C ASP A 90 -1.50 -8.40 11.63
N ARG A 91 -0.85 -8.54 10.46
CA ARG A 91 0.57 -8.94 10.38
C ARG A 91 1.49 -7.90 11.03
N PHE A 92 1.24 -6.62 10.79
CA PHE A 92 2.00 -5.53 11.42
C PHE A 92 1.77 -5.48 12.94
N LYS A 93 0.53 -5.70 13.40
CA LYS A 93 0.23 -5.78 14.84
C LYS A 93 0.97 -6.92 15.51
N MET A 94 0.98 -8.11 14.91
CA MET A 94 1.74 -9.28 15.37
C MET A 94 3.25 -9.01 15.40
N ALA A 95 3.76 -8.19 14.48
CA ALA A 95 5.15 -7.76 14.45
C ALA A 95 5.47 -6.60 15.44
N GLY A 96 4.51 -6.19 16.28
CA GLY A 96 4.71 -5.17 17.32
C GLY A 96 4.83 -3.75 16.76
N TYR A 97 4.01 -3.41 15.77
CA TYR A 97 3.88 -2.05 15.24
C TYR A 97 2.71 -1.30 15.92
N ASP A 98 2.85 0.02 15.98
CA ASP A 98 1.72 0.91 16.23
C ASP A 98 0.90 1.06 14.95
N LEU A 99 -0.43 0.98 15.07
CA LEU A 99 -1.34 1.08 13.94
C LEU A 99 -2.11 2.39 14.00
N THR A 100 -2.07 3.15 12.91
CA THR A 100 -2.91 4.33 12.71
C THR A 100 -3.76 4.10 11.47
N LEU A 101 -5.08 4.26 11.61
CA LEU A 101 -6.00 4.30 10.48
C LEU A 101 -6.49 5.73 10.28
N ILE A 102 -6.34 6.24 9.07
CA ILE A 102 -6.89 7.52 8.66
C ILE A 102 -7.96 7.23 7.61
N TYR A 103 -9.19 7.68 7.84
CA TYR A 103 -10.34 7.39 6.98
C TYR A 103 -10.96 8.69 6.46
N PHE A 104 -11.30 8.71 5.17
CA PHE A 104 -11.91 9.82 4.44
C PHE A 104 -13.23 9.44 3.79
#